data_AF-A0A7J4K0I5-F1
#
_entry.id   AF-A0A7J4K0I5-F1
#
_cell.length_a   1.000
_cell.length_b   1.000
_cell.length_c   1.000
_cell.angle_alpha   90.00
_cell.angle_beta   90.00
_cell.angle_gamma   90.00
#
_symmetry.space_group_name_H-M   'P 1'
#
loop_
_entity.id
_entity.type
_entity.pdbx_description
1 polymer ?
#
loop_
_entity_poly.entity_id
_entity_poly.type
_entity_poly.pdbx_seq_one_letter_code
_entity_poly.pdbx_strand_id
1 'polypeptide(L)'
;GAAVAVVTYAALTGKSLRQDATITGAIDPGGNIQSVGGLYEKSKAVARYGLKYFVTPMNRLAERLLLAPVEKAYNITVVEVANINEAIDFIVDGKEIQKKGFQAMKKPMPNVSNYSSSSILSGIEPFRKVSDDVITIERTMVENMGNDTQETEEMKEFFLNEIDRQKFILDNGYLFTAANEAFLSYIDVVTVSSAENLNPEQRFQSAKSCASSLKEVPKSSANFEWLVGADLREGWVIQRLQKIDVGKASLIEEKYFVFNQIMYADAWCFVSKELADVAVSIDSESQNSIAINESMWKSLAESKIKQAESMNITFEDWAEHVDNAKALFERGKYGAAIYDAVFAMEMNLADMDIANKEDTLIPLAEQMNLENRTSIWGKIYHTQGAFLMQEGGEGGKRSAYRIFRYAKAIDSATEEMKALALPSAEDVEQTSTKPSKSEDDTFGYILKNKKLFLMAGAIVLLGIAAVVYLMGKNGKASNKKAGIFRK
;
A
#
# COMPACT_ATOMS: atom_id res chain seq x y z
N GLY A 1 -24.61 -20.37 17.21
CA GLY A 1 -25.12 -19.96 18.54
C GLY A 1 -26.54 -19.47 18.44
N ALA A 2 -26.78 -18.38 17.69
CA ALA A 2 -28.10 -17.73 17.58
C ALA A 2 -29.24 -18.70 17.20
N ALA A 3 -29.05 -19.54 16.19
CA ALA A 3 -30.05 -20.53 15.76
C ALA A 3 -30.52 -21.46 16.91
N VAL A 4 -29.57 -21.99 17.69
CA VAL A 4 -29.88 -22.90 18.82
C VAL A 4 -30.63 -22.14 19.92
N ALA A 5 -30.24 -20.90 20.20
CA ALA A 5 -30.92 -20.07 21.19
C ALA A 5 -32.37 -19.77 20.79
N VAL A 6 -32.62 -19.37 19.53
CA VAL A 6 -33.98 -19.12 19.01
C VAL A 6 -34.85 -20.38 19.07
N VAL A 7 -34.34 -21.53 18.62
CA VAL A 7 -35.07 -22.81 18.66
C VAL A 7 -35.39 -23.22 20.09
N THR A 8 -34.44 -23.05 21.01
CA THR A 8 -34.63 -23.35 22.43
C THR A 8 -35.72 -22.48 23.05
N TYR A 9 -35.70 -21.17 22.76
CA TYR A 9 -36.74 -20.24 23.21
C TYR A 9 -38.12 -20.65 22.70
N ALA A 10 -38.26 -20.96 21.42
CA ALA A 10 -39.52 -21.39 20.82
C ALA A 10 -40.05 -22.68 21.48
N ALA A 11 -39.17 -23.66 21.70
CA ALA A 11 -39.52 -24.91 22.37
C ALA A 11 -40.00 -24.69 23.82
N LEU A 12 -39.30 -23.84 24.59
CA LEU A 12 -39.66 -23.53 25.98
C LEU A 12 -40.96 -22.73 26.11
N THR A 13 -41.29 -21.91 25.11
CA THR A 13 -42.47 -21.04 25.12
C THR A 13 -43.67 -21.65 24.39
N GLY A 14 -43.50 -22.82 23.76
CA GLY A 14 -44.55 -23.46 22.95
C GLY A 14 -44.93 -22.65 21.70
N LYS A 15 -44.06 -21.74 21.24
CA LYS A 15 -44.28 -20.92 20.05
C LYS A 15 -43.73 -21.60 18.80
N SER A 16 -44.38 -21.38 17.66
CA SER A 16 -43.91 -21.87 16.36
C SER A 16 -42.84 -20.95 15.76
N LEU A 17 -41.89 -21.54 15.04
CA LEU A 17 -40.94 -20.80 14.21
C LEU A 17 -41.54 -20.48 12.85
N ARG A 18 -41.25 -19.29 12.29
CA ARG A 18 -41.48 -19.04 10.86
C ARG A 18 -40.65 -20.00 10.01
N GLN A 19 -41.22 -20.46 8.90
CA GLN A 19 -40.62 -21.50 8.04
C GLN A 19 -39.92 -20.95 6.79
N ASP A 20 -40.03 -19.64 6.55
CA ASP A 20 -39.49 -18.93 5.39
C ASP A 20 -38.20 -18.14 5.72
N ALA A 21 -37.61 -18.37 6.89
CA ALA A 21 -36.40 -17.70 7.36
C ALA A 21 -35.36 -18.68 7.87
N THR A 22 -34.09 -18.28 7.78
CA THR A 22 -32.98 -18.94 8.47
C THR A 22 -32.08 -17.91 9.13
N ILE A 23 -31.24 -18.34 10.07
CA ILE A 23 -30.39 -17.47 10.88
C ILE A 23 -28.97 -18.01 11.02
N THR A 24 -27.99 -17.10 10.97
CA THR A 24 -26.59 -17.38 11.32
C THR A 24 -26.10 -16.38 12.36
N GLY A 25 -25.16 -16.79 13.21
CA GLY A 25 -24.59 -15.92 14.23
C GLY A 25 -23.96 -16.68 15.40
N ALA A 26 -22.79 -16.21 15.82
CA ALA A 26 -22.30 -16.50 17.16
C ALA A 26 -23.12 -15.68 18.18
N ILE A 27 -23.19 -16.14 19.42
CA ILE A 27 -23.91 -15.45 20.49
C ILE A 27 -23.02 -15.43 21.72
N ASP A 28 -22.90 -14.28 22.37
CA ASP A 28 -22.19 -14.14 23.65
C ASP A 28 -23.13 -14.33 24.85
N PRO A 29 -22.59 -14.43 26.09
CA PRO A 29 -23.43 -14.55 27.28
C PRO A 29 -24.36 -13.35 27.55
N GLY A 30 -24.08 -12.18 26.97
CA GLY A 30 -24.94 -11.00 27.03
C GLY A 30 -26.09 -11.04 26.02
N GLY A 31 -26.13 -12.05 25.16
CA GLY A 31 -27.16 -12.19 24.13
C GLY A 31 -26.87 -11.40 22.86
N ASN A 32 -25.67 -10.80 22.71
CA ASN A 32 -25.31 -10.11 21.48
C ASN A 32 -24.99 -11.13 20.39
N ILE A 33 -25.42 -10.83 19.17
CA ILE A 33 -25.12 -11.66 18.00
C ILE A 33 -23.84 -11.16 17.35
N GLN A 34 -22.82 -12.02 17.30
CA GLN A 34 -21.51 -11.70 16.76
C GLN A 34 -21.35 -12.15 15.31
N SER A 35 -20.47 -11.45 14.59
CA SER A 35 -20.11 -11.70 13.18
C SER A 35 -19.66 -13.14 12.94
N VAL A 36 -19.88 -13.61 11.71
CA VAL A 36 -19.57 -14.97 11.26
C VAL A 36 -19.15 -14.92 9.79
N GLY A 37 -18.22 -15.79 9.37
CA GLY A 37 -17.78 -15.86 7.98
C GLY A 37 -18.75 -16.59 7.04
N GLY A 38 -18.46 -16.49 5.74
CA GLY A 38 -19.16 -17.21 4.66
C GLY A 38 -20.60 -16.79 4.48
N LEU A 39 -20.90 -15.49 4.66
CA LEU A 39 -22.27 -14.99 4.56
C LEU A 39 -22.81 -15.10 3.14
N TYR A 40 -21.95 -14.97 2.12
CA TYR A 40 -22.38 -15.10 0.73
C TYR A 40 -22.75 -16.54 0.36
N GLU A 41 -21.94 -17.53 0.73
CA GLU A 41 -22.26 -18.95 0.49
C GLU A 41 -23.55 -19.33 1.20
N LYS A 42 -23.72 -18.84 2.43
CA LYS A 42 -24.92 -19.07 3.23
C LYS A 42 -26.15 -18.41 2.61
N SER A 43 -26.04 -17.18 2.12
CA SER A 43 -27.15 -16.50 1.44
C SER A 43 -27.52 -17.19 0.13
N LYS A 44 -26.54 -17.70 -0.63
CA LYS A 44 -26.81 -18.60 -1.77
C LYS A 44 -27.50 -19.90 -1.36
N ALA A 45 -27.16 -20.47 -0.21
CA ALA A 45 -27.86 -21.64 0.31
C ALA A 45 -29.32 -21.29 0.68
N VAL A 46 -29.57 -20.15 1.32
CA VAL A 46 -30.92 -19.63 1.62
C VAL A 46 -31.76 -19.60 0.34
N ALA A 47 -31.22 -18.99 -0.71
CA ALA A 47 -31.84 -18.94 -2.03
C ALA A 47 -32.13 -20.33 -2.63
N ARG A 48 -31.15 -21.25 -2.58
CA ARG A 48 -31.31 -22.63 -3.09
C ARG A 48 -32.42 -23.40 -2.37
N TYR A 49 -32.66 -23.13 -1.09
CA TYR A 49 -33.73 -23.74 -0.31
C TYR A 49 -35.07 -22.99 -0.40
N GLY A 50 -35.16 -21.92 -1.22
CA GLY A 50 -36.39 -21.16 -1.43
C GLY A 50 -36.85 -20.37 -0.21
N LEU A 51 -35.94 -20.07 0.72
CA LEU A 51 -36.23 -19.25 1.89
C LEU A 51 -36.24 -17.77 1.49
N LYS A 52 -37.10 -16.97 2.14
CA LYS A 52 -37.25 -15.54 1.85
C LYS A 52 -36.31 -14.68 2.68
N TYR A 53 -36.04 -15.07 3.92
CA TYR A 53 -35.31 -14.23 4.87
C TYR A 53 -34.03 -14.90 5.36
N PHE A 54 -32.94 -14.14 5.32
CA PHE A 54 -31.66 -14.54 5.89
C PHE A 54 -31.30 -13.60 7.05
N VAL A 55 -31.45 -14.09 8.28
CA VAL A 55 -31.14 -13.33 9.49
C VAL A 55 -29.65 -13.44 9.78
N THR A 56 -28.96 -12.31 9.79
CA THR A 56 -27.50 -12.21 9.97
C THR A 56 -27.17 -11.30 11.15
N PRO A 57 -25.93 -11.37 11.69
CA PRO A 57 -25.42 -10.31 12.56
C PRO A 57 -25.46 -8.94 11.86
N MET A 58 -25.20 -7.88 12.61
CA MET A 58 -24.89 -6.57 12.03
C MET A 58 -23.67 -6.73 11.10
N ASN A 59 -23.87 -6.51 9.80
CA ASN A 59 -22.83 -6.73 8.82
C ASN A 59 -21.95 -5.48 8.65
N ARG A 60 -20.68 -5.71 8.32
CA ARG A 60 -19.75 -4.67 7.88
C ARG A 60 -20.04 -4.27 6.43
N LEU A 61 -19.48 -3.15 5.98
CA LEU A 61 -19.63 -2.66 4.60
C LEU A 61 -19.31 -3.76 3.57
N ALA A 62 -18.16 -4.42 3.69
CA ALA A 62 -17.75 -5.51 2.79
C ALA A 62 -18.74 -6.70 2.76
N GLU A 63 -19.35 -7.04 3.89
CA GLU A 63 -20.32 -8.14 3.95
C GLU A 63 -21.66 -7.74 3.30
N ARG A 64 -22.16 -6.53 3.58
CA ARG A 64 -23.37 -6.00 2.93
C ARG A 64 -23.22 -5.97 1.41
N LEU A 65 -22.02 -5.63 0.95
CA LEU A 65 -21.65 -5.60 -0.46
C LEU A 65 -21.68 -6.96 -1.13
N LEU A 66 -21.12 -7.97 -0.48
CA LEU A 66 -21.19 -9.33 -0.99
C LEU A 66 -22.64 -9.82 -1.03
N LEU A 67 -23.47 -9.42 -0.05
CA LEU A 67 -24.84 -9.88 0.08
C LEU A 67 -25.83 -9.18 -0.87
N ALA A 68 -25.64 -7.90 -1.21
CA ALA A 68 -26.61 -7.14 -2.01
C ALA A 68 -26.89 -7.75 -3.40
N PRO A 69 -25.89 -8.21 -4.19
CA PRO A 69 -26.15 -8.91 -5.44
C PRO A 69 -26.94 -10.22 -5.25
N VAL A 70 -26.72 -10.92 -4.13
CA VAL A 70 -27.45 -12.17 -3.81
C VAL A 70 -28.91 -11.87 -3.43
N GLU A 71 -29.16 -10.85 -2.61
CA GLU A 71 -30.51 -10.38 -2.30
C GLU A 71 -31.31 -10.11 -3.57
N LYS A 72 -30.73 -9.35 -4.51
CA LYS A 72 -31.36 -9.00 -5.78
C LYS A 72 -31.54 -10.20 -6.71
N ALA A 73 -30.48 -10.98 -6.94
CA ALA A 73 -30.50 -12.08 -7.91
C ALA A 73 -31.46 -13.21 -7.51
N TYR A 74 -31.65 -13.43 -6.20
CA TYR A 74 -32.46 -14.54 -5.69
C TYR A 74 -33.73 -14.11 -4.97
N ASN A 75 -34.02 -12.80 -4.91
CA ASN A 75 -35.19 -12.24 -4.23
C ASN A 75 -35.28 -12.70 -2.76
N ILE A 76 -34.14 -12.67 -2.06
CA ILE A 76 -34.06 -12.91 -0.61
C ILE A 76 -33.85 -11.58 0.12
N THR A 77 -34.27 -11.51 1.37
CA THR A 77 -34.07 -10.33 2.23
C THR A 77 -33.11 -10.67 3.36
N VAL A 78 -32.01 -9.93 3.46
CA VAL A 78 -31.08 -10.00 4.58
C VAL A 78 -31.62 -9.13 5.72
N VAL A 79 -31.78 -9.74 6.89
CA VAL A 79 -32.30 -9.10 8.11
C VAL A 79 -31.18 -9.06 9.14
N GLU A 80 -30.64 -7.88 9.39
CA GLU A 80 -29.56 -7.69 10.34
C GLU A 80 -30.08 -7.52 11.76
N VAL A 81 -29.55 -8.31 12.69
CA VAL A 81 -29.91 -8.28 14.10
C VAL A 81 -28.67 -8.06 14.97
N ALA A 82 -28.81 -7.23 16.01
CA ALA A 82 -27.72 -6.96 16.95
C ALA A 82 -27.68 -7.96 18.12
N ASN A 83 -28.83 -8.53 18.48
CA ASN A 83 -28.96 -9.38 19.66
C ASN A 83 -30.05 -10.44 19.47
N ILE A 84 -30.11 -11.39 20.40
CA ILE A 84 -31.02 -12.53 20.33
C ILE A 84 -32.49 -12.14 20.46
N ASN A 85 -32.80 -11.05 21.14
CA ASN A 85 -34.19 -10.59 21.29
C ASN A 85 -34.74 -10.11 19.95
N GLU A 86 -33.95 -9.37 19.16
CA GLU A 86 -34.32 -8.99 17.78
C GLU A 86 -34.56 -10.25 16.92
N ALA A 87 -33.67 -11.25 17.00
CA ALA A 87 -33.85 -12.50 16.27
C ALA A 87 -35.13 -13.27 16.67
N ILE A 88 -35.45 -13.33 17.96
CA ILE A 88 -36.68 -13.94 18.50
C ILE A 88 -37.91 -13.16 18.01
N ASP A 89 -37.87 -11.83 18.12
CA ASP A 89 -38.93 -10.93 17.69
C ASP A 89 -39.30 -11.19 16.22
N PHE A 90 -38.30 -11.40 15.36
CA PHE A 90 -38.51 -11.66 13.95
C PHE A 90 -38.92 -13.10 13.61
N ILE A 91 -38.21 -14.09 14.16
CA ILE A 91 -38.38 -15.51 13.78
C ILE A 91 -39.57 -16.17 14.50
N VAL A 92 -39.79 -15.80 15.76
CA VAL A 92 -40.77 -16.44 16.64
C VAL A 92 -42.03 -15.59 16.77
N ASP A 93 -41.87 -14.30 17.04
CA ASP A 93 -43.02 -13.40 17.27
C ASP A 93 -43.58 -12.80 15.98
N GLY A 94 -42.90 -13.01 14.83
CA GLY A 94 -43.34 -12.55 13.52
C GLY A 94 -43.36 -11.03 13.37
N LYS A 95 -42.65 -10.30 14.23
CA LYS A 95 -42.51 -8.84 14.11
C LYS A 95 -41.64 -8.53 12.91
N GLU A 96 -42.08 -7.60 12.07
CA GLU A 96 -41.23 -7.09 11.00
C GLU A 96 -40.08 -6.28 11.60
N ILE A 97 -38.85 -6.67 11.25
CA ILE A 97 -37.68 -5.82 11.48
C ILE A 97 -37.53 -4.98 10.24
N GLN A 98 -37.62 -3.66 10.39
CA GLN A 98 -37.30 -2.76 9.28
C GLN A 98 -35.85 -3.01 8.88
N LYS A 99 -35.63 -3.28 7.58
CA LYS A 99 -34.28 -3.33 7.01
C LYS A 99 -33.63 -2.00 7.40
N LYS A 100 -32.60 -2.07 8.24
CA LYS A 100 -31.78 -0.90 8.54
C LYS A 100 -31.14 -0.56 7.19
N GLY A 101 -31.57 0.55 6.57
CA GLY A 101 -30.95 1.04 5.34
C GLY A 101 -29.44 1.18 5.54
N PHE A 102 -28.68 1.25 4.45
CA PHE A 102 -27.27 1.56 4.58
C PHE A 102 -27.14 3.04 4.99
N GLN A 103 -27.21 3.28 6.30
CA GLN A 103 -26.77 4.54 6.86
C GLN A 103 -25.25 4.53 6.78
N ALA A 104 -24.73 5.00 5.65
CA ALA A 104 -23.37 5.51 5.56
C ALA A 104 -23.18 6.50 6.71
N MET A 105 -22.59 6.05 7.81
CA MET A 105 -22.22 6.97 8.87
C MET A 105 -21.14 7.86 8.28
N LYS A 106 -21.53 9.06 7.83
CA LYS A 106 -20.59 10.09 7.38
C LYS A 106 -19.57 10.26 8.48
N LYS A 107 -18.30 9.95 8.19
CA LYS A 107 -17.26 10.17 9.19
C LYS A 107 -17.18 11.68 9.41
N PRO A 108 -17.22 12.15 10.67
CA PRO A 108 -17.09 13.56 10.92
C PRO A 108 -15.71 14.05 10.43
N MET A 109 -15.66 15.31 10.00
CA MET A 109 -14.39 15.97 9.73
C MET A 109 -13.53 15.94 11.00
N PRO A 110 -12.24 15.58 10.90
CA PRO A 110 -11.40 15.49 12.07
C PRO A 110 -11.19 16.89 12.67
N ASN A 111 -11.22 16.97 14.00
CA ASN A 111 -10.92 18.22 14.71
C ASN A 111 -9.41 18.33 14.92
N VAL A 112 -8.71 18.79 13.89
CA VAL A 112 -7.25 18.93 13.89
C VAL A 112 -6.85 20.36 13.63
N SER A 113 -5.75 20.77 14.24
CA SER A 113 -5.09 22.05 13.99
C SER A 113 -4.51 22.09 12.57
N ASN A 114 -4.43 23.29 12.01
CA ASN A 114 -3.83 23.48 10.71
C ASN A 114 -2.29 23.37 10.80
N TYR A 115 -1.74 22.34 10.15
CA TYR A 115 -0.32 22.03 10.09
C TYR A 115 0.37 22.65 8.86
N SER A 116 -0.39 23.28 7.94
CA SER A 116 0.10 23.82 6.66
C SER A 116 1.16 24.93 6.78
N SER A 117 1.24 25.61 7.92
CA SER A 117 2.25 26.65 8.19
C SER A 117 3.45 26.14 9.00
N SER A 118 3.49 24.85 9.33
CA SER A 118 4.57 24.27 10.10
C SER A 118 5.86 24.19 9.29
N SER A 119 7.00 24.55 9.91
CA SER A 119 8.32 24.47 9.28
C SER A 119 8.70 23.04 8.85
N ILE A 120 8.09 22.02 9.47
CA ILE A 120 8.29 20.61 9.13
C ILE A 120 7.82 20.28 7.70
N LEU A 121 6.92 21.09 7.12
CA LEU A 121 6.46 20.88 5.74
C LEU A 121 7.48 21.34 4.69
N SER A 122 8.48 22.12 5.10
CA SER A 122 9.52 22.60 4.19
C SER A 122 10.31 21.44 3.58
N GLY A 123 10.29 21.36 2.25
CA GLY A 123 10.97 20.34 1.46
C GLY A 123 10.14 19.08 1.20
N ILE A 124 8.92 18.97 1.75
CA ILE A 124 8.01 17.85 1.48
C ILE A 124 6.74 18.28 0.72
N GLU A 125 6.67 19.54 0.27
CA GLU A 125 5.61 20.06 -0.59
C GLU A 125 5.37 19.18 -1.84
N PRO A 126 6.40 18.60 -2.50
CA PRO A 126 6.16 17.69 -3.62
C PRO A 126 5.32 16.45 -3.25
N PHE A 127 5.33 16.00 -1.99
CA PHE A 127 4.50 14.87 -1.57
C PHE A 127 3.00 15.21 -1.55
N ARG A 128 2.63 16.50 -1.47
CA ARG A 128 1.22 16.93 -1.61
C ARG A 128 0.65 16.48 -2.96
N LYS A 129 1.45 16.53 -4.02
CA LYS A 129 1.04 16.04 -5.34
C LYS A 129 0.73 14.54 -5.28
N VAL A 130 1.63 13.74 -4.68
CA VAL A 130 1.41 12.29 -4.51
C VAL A 130 0.12 12.02 -3.73
N SER A 131 -0.12 12.73 -2.64
CA SER A 131 -1.37 12.59 -1.86
C SER A 131 -2.61 12.95 -2.70
N ASP A 132 -2.57 14.04 -3.45
CA ASP A 132 -3.67 14.48 -4.32
C ASP A 132 -3.94 13.50 -5.47
N ASP A 133 -2.89 12.93 -6.06
CA ASP A 133 -3.01 11.92 -7.12
C ASP A 133 -3.67 10.63 -6.61
N VAL A 134 -3.35 10.20 -5.37
CA VAL A 134 -4.02 9.04 -4.73
C VAL A 134 -5.50 9.35 -4.45
N ILE A 135 -5.83 10.55 -3.99
CA ILE A 135 -7.23 10.99 -3.83
C ILE A 135 -7.94 11.05 -5.19
N THR A 136 -7.24 11.46 -6.24
CA THR A 136 -7.79 11.60 -7.59
C THR A 136 -8.10 10.25 -8.21
N ILE A 137 -7.23 9.25 -8.06
CA ILE A 137 -7.50 7.89 -8.55
C ILE A 137 -8.66 7.25 -7.78
N GLU A 138 -8.77 7.46 -6.46
CA GLU A 138 -9.96 7.06 -5.68
C GLU A 138 -11.22 7.69 -6.24
N ARG A 139 -11.25 9.02 -6.36
CA ARG A 139 -12.39 9.77 -6.91
C ARG A 139 -12.82 9.25 -8.27
N THR A 140 -11.86 8.99 -9.15
CA THR A 140 -12.14 8.44 -10.48
C THR A 140 -12.86 7.10 -10.39
N MET A 141 -12.48 6.22 -9.45
CA MET A 141 -13.17 4.95 -9.24
C MET A 141 -14.57 5.13 -8.66
N VAL A 142 -14.74 6.04 -7.70
CA VAL A 142 -16.05 6.36 -7.10
C VAL A 142 -17.01 6.95 -8.13
N GLU A 143 -16.53 7.85 -8.99
CA GLU A 143 -17.34 8.46 -10.05
C GLU A 143 -17.81 7.42 -11.08
N ASN A 144 -16.97 6.42 -11.36
CA ASN A 144 -17.27 5.29 -12.23
C ASN A 144 -18.13 4.20 -11.58
N MET A 145 -18.41 4.27 -10.27
CA MET A 145 -19.40 3.39 -9.65
C MET A 145 -20.78 3.66 -10.28
N GLY A 146 -21.47 2.57 -10.63
CA GLY A 146 -22.86 2.63 -11.10
C GLY A 146 -23.79 3.25 -10.06
N ASN A 147 -24.93 3.76 -10.52
CA ASN A 147 -25.97 4.34 -9.67
C ASN A 147 -27.29 3.55 -9.84
N ASP A 148 -27.19 2.26 -10.13
CA ASP A 148 -28.34 1.45 -10.56
C ASP A 148 -29.23 1.02 -9.39
N THR A 149 -28.73 1.10 -8.15
CA THR A 149 -29.48 0.81 -6.94
C THR A 149 -29.28 1.88 -5.88
N GLN A 150 -30.25 1.99 -4.96
CA GLN A 150 -30.15 2.88 -3.81
C GLN A 150 -28.90 2.58 -2.98
N GLU A 151 -28.56 1.30 -2.78
CA GLU A 151 -27.35 0.92 -2.05
C GLU A 151 -26.09 1.41 -2.76
N THR A 152 -26.00 1.29 -4.09
CA THR A 152 -24.84 1.83 -4.84
C THR A 152 -24.73 3.34 -4.73
N GLU A 153 -25.85 4.06 -4.68
CA GLU A 153 -25.88 5.51 -4.48
C GLU A 153 -25.43 5.90 -3.06
N GLU A 154 -25.95 5.24 -2.03
CA GLU A 154 -25.57 5.52 -0.64
C GLU A 154 -24.08 5.19 -0.38
N MET A 155 -23.53 4.18 -1.06
CA MET A 155 -22.08 3.88 -1.01
C MET A 155 -21.24 4.90 -1.74
N LYS A 156 -21.70 5.36 -2.91
CA LYS A 156 -21.05 6.46 -3.62
C LYS A 156 -21.01 7.70 -2.75
N GLU A 157 -22.11 8.02 -2.06
CA GLU A 157 -22.15 9.13 -1.10
C GLU A 157 -21.17 8.93 0.07
N PHE A 158 -21.06 7.70 0.60
CA PHE A 158 -20.07 7.36 1.63
C PHE A 158 -18.65 7.68 1.18
N PHE A 159 -18.22 7.18 0.01
CA PHE A 159 -16.86 7.41 -0.47
C PHE A 159 -16.60 8.85 -0.88
N LEU A 160 -17.61 9.55 -1.44
CA LEU A 160 -17.49 11.00 -1.67
C LEU A 160 -17.27 11.77 -0.36
N ASN A 161 -17.93 11.36 0.73
CA ASN A 161 -17.69 11.93 2.05
C ASN A 161 -16.27 11.63 2.57
N GLU A 162 -15.75 10.42 2.37
CA GLU A 162 -14.36 10.08 2.72
C GLU A 162 -13.37 10.93 1.92
N ILE A 163 -13.60 11.12 0.62
CA ILE A 163 -12.75 11.97 -0.23
C ILE A 163 -12.73 13.42 0.25
N ASP A 164 -13.90 13.98 0.61
CA ASP A 164 -13.96 15.34 1.14
C ASP A 164 -13.18 15.44 2.47
N ARG A 165 -13.25 14.41 3.30
CA ARG A 165 -12.48 14.32 4.55
C ARG A 165 -10.98 14.23 4.31
N GLN A 166 -10.53 13.43 3.34
CA GLN A 166 -9.12 13.32 2.96
C GLN A 166 -8.58 14.65 2.40
N LYS A 167 -9.36 15.36 1.59
CA LYS A 167 -9.01 16.70 1.10
C LYS A 167 -8.85 17.69 2.25
N PHE A 168 -9.77 17.67 3.21
CA PHE A 168 -9.65 18.48 4.42
C PHE A 168 -8.35 18.18 5.18
N ILE A 169 -7.99 16.90 5.34
CA ILE A 169 -6.75 16.46 6.00
C ILE A 169 -5.51 16.96 5.22
N LEU A 170 -5.54 16.84 3.89
CA LEU A 170 -4.48 17.29 2.99
C LEU A 170 -4.29 18.81 3.06
N ASP A 171 -5.37 19.58 3.03
CA ASP A 171 -5.36 21.05 3.12
C ASP A 171 -4.82 21.53 4.47
N ASN A 172 -5.05 20.76 5.53
CA ASN A 172 -4.47 21.02 6.86
C ASN A 172 -3.03 20.52 7.02
N GLY A 173 -2.37 20.01 5.96
CA GLY A 173 -0.94 19.68 5.97
C GLY A 173 -0.58 18.28 6.47
N TYR A 174 -1.55 17.40 6.69
CA TYR A 174 -1.32 16.01 7.10
C TYR A 174 -1.18 15.10 5.87
N LEU A 175 -0.11 15.33 5.10
CA LEU A 175 0.04 14.80 3.74
C LEU A 175 0.00 13.26 3.69
N PHE A 176 0.70 12.59 4.62
CA PHE A 176 0.71 11.12 4.69
C PHE A 176 -0.64 10.56 5.11
N THR A 177 -1.31 11.19 6.08
CA THR A 177 -2.62 10.75 6.55
C THR A 177 -3.63 10.76 5.41
N ALA A 178 -3.70 11.86 4.66
CA ALA A 178 -4.59 11.97 3.52
C ALA A 178 -4.29 10.91 2.44
N ALA A 179 -3.00 10.73 2.09
CA ALA A 179 -2.60 9.73 1.11
C ALA A 179 -2.93 8.30 1.57
N ASN A 180 -2.69 7.98 2.84
CA ASN A 180 -2.91 6.64 3.37
C ASN A 180 -4.40 6.31 3.49
N GLU A 181 -5.23 7.26 3.91
CA GLU A 181 -6.68 7.06 3.93
C GLU A 181 -7.24 6.90 2.51
N ALA A 182 -6.79 7.71 1.56
CA ALA A 182 -7.18 7.59 0.16
C ALA A 182 -6.70 6.27 -0.48
N PHE A 183 -5.50 5.82 -0.13
CA PHE A 183 -4.95 4.54 -0.56
C PHE A 183 -5.83 3.37 -0.13
N LEU A 184 -6.22 3.34 1.15
CA LEU A 184 -7.08 2.28 1.69
C LEU A 184 -8.49 2.36 1.09
N SER A 185 -9.04 3.57 0.97
CA SER A 185 -10.37 3.79 0.40
C SER A 185 -10.42 3.43 -1.08
N TYR A 186 -9.39 3.74 -1.87
CA TYR A 186 -9.24 3.29 -3.26
C TYR A 186 -9.33 1.77 -3.39
N ILE A 187 -8.61 1.03 -2.54
CA ILE A 187 -8.62 -0.43 -2.53
C ILE A 187 -10.04 -0.93 -2.24
N ASP A 188 -10.71 -0.35 -1.25
CA ASP A 188 -12.08 -0.69 -0.91
C ASP A 188 -13.00 -0.43 -2.11
N VAL A 189 -13.05 0.80 -2.64
CA VAL A 189 -13.89 1.20 -3.79
C VAL A 189 -13.72 0.27 -4.99
N VAL A 190 -12.48 -0.07 -5.36
CA VAL A 190 -12.23 -0.95 -6.51
C VAL A 190 -12.70 -2.38 -6.22
N THR A 191 -12.47 -2.87 -5.00
CA THR A 191 -12.93 -4.20 -4.59
C THR A 191 -14.46 -4.27 -4.58
N VAL A 192 -15.12 -3.22 -4.06
CA VAL A 192 -16.57 -3.04 -4.04
C VAL A 192 -17.15 -3.03 -5.45
N SER A 193 -16.66 -2.14 -6.30
CA SER A 193 -17.17 -1.96 -7.68
C SER A 193 -16.94 -3.18 -8.57
N SER A 194 -15.99 -4.03 -8.22
CA SER A 194 -15.69 -5.27 -8.94
C SER A 194 -16.42 -6.50 -8.39
N ALA A 195 -17.19 -6.39 -7.31
CA ALA A 195 -17.75 -7.54 -6.58
C ALA A 195 -18.62 -8.48 -7.46
N GLU A 196 -19.36 -7.93 -8.42
CA GLU A 196 -20.21 -8.73 -9.32
C GLU A 196 -19.42 -9.50 -10.39
N ASN A 197 -18.23 -8.99 -10.76
CA ASN A 197 -17.41 -9.51 -11.86
C ASN A 197 -15.94 -9.66 -11.43
N LEU A 198 -15.71 -10.23 -10.24
CA LEU A 198 -14.36 -10.44 -9.72
C LEU A 198 -13.54 -11.32 -10.66
N ASN A 199 -12.47 -10.74 -11.22
CA ASN A 199 -11.47 -11.46 -11.99
C ASN A 199 -10.08 -11.28 -11.35
N PRO A 200 -9.77 -12.02 -10.27
CA PRO A 200 -8.48 -11.91 -9.59
C PRO A 200 -7.30 -12.21 -10.52
N GLU A 201 -7.44 -13.14 -11.46
CA GLU A 201 -6.36 -13.48 -12.40
C GLU A 201 -6.00 -12.31 -13.31
N GLN A 202 -7.01 -11.68 -13.94
CA GLN A 202 -6.77 -10.49 -14.76
C GLN A 202 -6.14 -9.36 -13.94
N ARG A 203 -6.64 -9.12 -12.72
CA ARG A 203 -6.08 -8.05 -11.87
C ARG A 203 -4.66 -8.36 -11.43
N PHE A 204 -4.35 -9.63 -11.13
CA PHE A 204 -3.01 -10.09 -10.78
C PHE A 204 -2.02 -9.83 -11.93
N GLN A 205 -2.41 -10.15 -13.17
CA GLN A 205 -1.58 -9.87 -14.34
C GLN A 205 -1.37 -8.36 -14.56
N SER A 206 -2.41 -7.54 -14.34
CA SER A 206 -2.28 -6.08 -14.40
C SER A 206 -1.29 -5.54 -13.35
N ALA A 207 -1.40 -5.97 -12.09
CA ALA A 207 -0.49 -5.58 -11.02
C ALA A 207 0.95 -6.01 -11.30
N LYS A 208 1.15 -7.24 -11.82
CA LYS A 208 2.46 -7.74 -12.24
C LYS A 208 3.04 -6.95 -13.42
N SER A 209 2.20 -6.57 -14.38
CA SER A 209 2.60 -5.70 -15.50
C SER A 209 3.01 -4.33 -15.00
N CYS A 210 2.27 -3.76 -14.04
CA CYS A 210 2.62 -2.49 -13.42
C CYS A 210 4.01 -2.59 -12.76
N ALA A 211 4.22 -3.60 -11.90
CA ALA A 211 5.49 -3.82 -11.22
C ALA A 211 6.68 -3.93 -12.19
N SER A 212 6.48 -4.64 -13.30
CA SER A 212 7.52 -4.83 -14.34
C SER A 212 7.77 -3.57 -15.18
N SER A 213 6.86 -2.59 -15.14
CA SER A 213 6.96 -1.33 -15.91
C SER A 213 7.57 -0.18 -15.11
N LEU A 214 7.82 -0.37 -13.80
CA LEU A 214 8.44 0.64 -12.96
C LEU A 214 9.86 0.93 -13.47
N LYS A 215 10.10 2.20 -13.79
CA LYS A 215 11.34 2.64 -14.42
C LYS A 215 12.43 2.79 -13.36
N GLU A 216 13.61 2.21 -13.62
CA GLU A 216 14.80 2.53 -12.84
C GLU A 216 15.26 3.96 -13.15
N VAL A 217 15.27 4.80 -12.11
CA VAL A 217 15.77 6.17 -12.17
C VAL A 217 17.09 6.24 -11.40
N PRO A 218 18.17 6.81 -11.98
CA PRO A 218 19.41 7.03 -11.25
C PRO A 218 19.21 7.91 -10.02
N LYS A 219 19.80 7.50 -8.90
CA LYS A 219 19.75 8.26 -7.65
C LYS A 219 20.78 9.39 -7.66
N SER A 220 20.40 10.50 -7.05
CA SER A 220 21.22 11.68 -6.86
C SER A 220 20.99 12.29 -5.48
N SER A 221 21.87 13.21 -5.07
CA SER A 221 21.73 13.94 -3.82
C SER A 221 20.41 14.70 -3.68
N ALA A 222 19.77 15.08 -4.80
CA ALA A 222 18.50 15.80 -4.80
C ALA A 222 17.28 14.87 -4.72
N ASN A 223 17.37 13.65 -5.26
CA ASN A 223 16.18 12.82 -5.49
C ASN A 223 16.17 11.47 -4.75
N PHE A 224 17.28 11.06 -4.13
CA PHE A 224 17.41 9.67 -3.68
C PHE A 224 16.38 9.29 -2.61
N GLU A 225 16.00 10.18 -1.70
CA GLU A 225 15.02 9.87 -0.64
C GLU A 225 13.67 9.47 -1.26
N TRP A 226 13.23 10.16 -2.31
CA TRP A 226 12.01 9.82 -3.05
C TRP A 226 12.12 8.46 -3.75
N LEU A 227 13.26 8.19 -4.40
CA LEU A 227 13.51 6.93 -5.10
C LEU A 227 13.66 5.74 -4.14
N VAL A 228 14.26 5.94 -2.96
CA VAL A 228 14.30 4.93 -1.90
C VAL A 228 12.88 4.60 -1.44
N GLY A 229 12.03 5.61 -1.29
CA GLY A 229 10.60 5.40 -1.03
C GLY A 229 9.91 4.63 -2.17
N ALA A 230 10.14 5.01 -3.43
CA ALA A 230 9.58 4.33 -4.60
C ALA A 230 9.99 2.85 -4.66
N ASP A 231 11.29 2.57 -4.50
CA ASP A 231 11.86 1.22 -4.49
C ASP A 231 11.31 0.38 -3.33
N LEU A 232 11.07 0.98 -2.16
CA LEU A 232 10.46 0.29 -1.03
C LEU A 232 9.03 -0.18 -1.36
N ARG A 233 8.23 0.70 -1.96
CA ARG A 233 6.86 0.33 -2.39
C ARG A 233 6.90 -0.71 -3.50
N GLU A 234 7.84 -0.61 -4.46
CA GLU A 234 8.07 -1.66 -5.46
C GLU A 234 8.37 -3.02 -4.80
N GLY A 235 9.22 -3.04 -3.76
CA GLY A 235 9.50 -4.23 -2.96
C GLY A 235 8.22 -4.85 -2.38
N TRP A 236 7.38 -4.04 -1.75
CA TRP A 236 6.09 -4.47 -1.20
C TRP A 236 5.15 -5.04 -2.27
N VAL A 237 5.12 -4.45 -3.48
CA VAL A 237 4.34 -4.97 -4.61
C VAL A 237 4.79 -6.39 -4.95
N ILE A 238 6.09 -6.59 -5.14
CA ILE A 238 6.66 -7.86 -5.57
C ILE A 238 6.47 -8.93 -4.50
N GLN A 239 6.76 -8.62 -3.24
CA GLN A 239 6.58 -9.55 -2.13
C GLN A 239 5.11 -9.97 -2.00
N ARG A 240 4.18 -9.01 -2.08
CA ARG A 240 2.74 -9.29 -2.00
C ARG A 240 2.29 -10.20 -3.14
N LEU A 241 2.69 -9.92 -4.38
CA LEU A 241 2.35 -10.75 -5.54
C LEU A 241 2.93 -12.16 -5.47
N GLN A 242 4.10 -12.36 -4.85
CA GLN A 242 4.69 -13.69 -4.66
C GLN A 242 3.93 -14.56 -3.67
N LYS A 243 3.27 -13.95 -2.67
CA LYS A 243 2.49 -14.65 -1.64
C LYS A 243 1.07 -15.00 -2.09
N ILE A 244 0.56 -14.33 -3.14
CA ILE A 244 -0.79 -14.53 -3.63
C ILE A 244 -0.87 -15.77 -4.52
N ASP A 245 -1.69 -16.74 -4.12
CA ASP A 245 -2.05 -17.89 -4.93
C ASP A 245 -3.47 -17.73 -5.48
N VAL A 246 -3.57 -17.18 -6.69
CA VAL A 246 -4.86 -16.90 -7.35
C VAL A 246 -5.65 -18.19 -7.61
N GLY A 247 -4.97 -19.32 -7.83
CA GLY A 247 -5.59 -20.59 -8.17
C GLY A 247 -6.29 -21.29 -7.01
N LYS A 248 -5.96 -20.93 -5.76
CA LYS A 248 -6.56 -21.52 -4.55
C LYS A 248 -7.92 -20.96 -4.19
N ALA A 249 -8.29 -19.77 -4.70
CA ALA A 249 -9.55 -19.13 -4.37
C ALA A 249 -10.73 -19.76 -5.13
N SER A 250 -11.46 -20.63 -4.44
CA SER A 250 -12.61 -21.37 -4.99
C SER A 250 -13.94 -20.69 -4.66
N LEU A 251 -14.06 -20.18 -3.43
CA LEU A 251 -15.25 -19.47 -2.93
C LEU A 251 -15.21 -18.00 -3.34
N ILE A 252 -16.36 -17.30 -3.36
CA ILE A 252 -16.35 -15.88 -3.73
C ILE A 252 -15.67 -15.06 -2.62
N GLU A 253 -15.80 -15.42 -1.34
CA GLU A 253 -15.14 -14.69 -0.25
C GLU A 253 -13.62 -14.80 -0.41
N GLU A 254 -13.14 -16.00 -0.77
CA GLU A 254 -11.72 -16.25 -1.05
C GLU A 254 -11.26 -15.41 -2.24
N LYS A 255 -12.07 -15.34 -3.30
CA LYS A 255 -11.76 -14.50 -4.47
C LYS A 255 -11.76 -13.02 -4.12
N TYR A 256 -12.69 -12.55 -3.29
CA TYR A 256 -12.75 -11.18 -2.80
C TYR A 256 -11.50 -10.85 -1.97
N PHE A 257 -11.13 -11.73 -1.05
CA PHE A 257 -9.91 -11.59 -0.24
C PHE A 257 -8.66 -11.55 -1.12
N VAL A 258 -8.51 -12.50 -2.04
CA VAL A 258 -7.38 -12.51 -2.98
C VAL A 258 -7.38 -11.27 -3.86
N PHE A 259 -8.53 -10.85 -4.39
CA PHE A 259 -8.65 -9.62 -5.18
C PHE A 259 -8.22 -8.40 -4.38
N ASN A 260 -8.68 -8.27 -3.14
CA ASN A 260 -8.31 -7.19 -2.24
C ASN A 260 -6.79 -7.17 -1.97
N GLN A 261 -6.17 -8.32 -1.74
CA GLN A 261 -4.71 -8.43 -1.59
C GLN A 261 -3.95 -8.01 -2.86
N ILE A 262 -4.49 -8.33 -4.05
CA ILE A 262 -3.93 -7.86 -5.33
C ILE A 262 -4.06 -6.33 -5.44
N MET A 263 -5.18 -5.76 -4.98
CA MET A 263 -5.40 -4.32 -5.00
C MET A 263 -4.40 -3.55 -4.15
N TYR A 264 -3.93 -4.11 -3.02
CA TYR A 264 -2.80 -3.54 -2.28
C TYR A 264 -1.54 -3.44 -3.14
N ALA A 265 -1.19 -4.52 -3.86
CA ALA A 265 -0.03 -4.52 -4.75
C ALA A 265 -0.21 -3.51 -5.90
N ASP A 266 -1.38 -3.44 -6.50
CA ASP A 266 -1.68 -2.49 -7.56
C ASP A 266 -1.58 -1.02 -7.08
N ALA A 267 -2.18 -0.70 -5.92
CA ALA A 267 -2.11 0.62 -5.33
C ALA A 267 -0.68 1.01 -4.93
N TRP A 268 0.12 0.08 -4.39
CA TRP A 268 1.53 0.35 -4.10
C TRP A 268 2.37 0.60 -5.35
N CYS A 269 2.03 -0.07 -6.46
CA CYS A 269 2.70 0.17 -7.73
C CYS A 269 2.40 1.59 -8.24
N PHE A 270 1.14 2.04 -8.13
CA PHE A 270 0.77 3.42 -8.45
C PHE A 270 1.58 4.43 -7.61
N VAL A 271 1.61 4.26 -6.28
CA VAL A 271 2.38 5.16 -5.40
C VAL A 271 3.88 5.14 -5.70
N SER A 272 4.45 3.97 -6.00
CA SER A 272 5.85 3.83 -6.40
C SER A 272 6.16 4.65 -7.65
N LYS A 273 5.28 4.60 -8.65
CA LYS A 273 5.40 5.39 -9.87
C LYS A 273 5.31 6.89 -9.60
N GLU A 274 4.32 7.36 -8.83
CA GLU A 274 4.17 8.78 -8.52
C GLU A 274 5.38 9.34 -7.76
N LEU A 275 5.97 8.55 -6.83
CA LEU A 275 7.21 8.92 -6.15
C LEU A 275 8.40 9.02 -7.11
N ALA A 276 8.51 8.11 -8.07
CA ALA A 276 9.56 8.16 -9.08
C ALA A 276 9.39 9.37 -10.02
N ASP A 277 8.17 9.71 -10.41
CA ASP A 277 7.87 10.86 -11.26
C ASP A 277 8.18 12.20 -10.54
N VAL A 278 7.88 12.29 -9.23
CA VAL A 278 8.30 13.41 -8.38
C VAL A 278 9.83 13.49 -8.30
N ALA A 279 10.51 12.36 -8.11
CA ALA A 279 11.97 12.31 -8.02
C ALA A 279 12.66 12.82 -9.31
N VAL A 280 12.13 12.45 -10.48
CA VAL A 280 12.64 12.92 -11.78
C VAL A 280 12.47 14.44 -11.91
N SER A 281 11.32 14.97 -11.49
CA SER A 281 11.04 16.41 -11.56
C SER A 281 12.01 17.20 -10.69
N ILE A 282 12.22 16.77 -9.44
CA ILE A 282 13.15 17.40 -8.48
C ILE A 282 14.59 17.37 -8.99
N ASP A 283 15.03 16.24 -9.54
CA ASP A 283 16.40 16.12 -10.07
C ASP A 283 16.63 17.05 -11.26
N SER A 284 15.64 17.19 -12.14
CA SER A 284 15.73 18.05 -13.32
C SER A 284 15.84 19.55 -12.99
N GLU A 285 15.32 19.97 -11.83
CA GLU A 285 15.38 21.36 -11.35
C GLU A 285 16.66 21.65 -10.53
N SER A 286 17.39 20.61 -10.11
CA SER A 286 18.58 20.75 -9.28
C SER A 286 19.83 21.05 -10.11
N GLN A 287 20.38 22.26 -9.93
CA GLN A 287 21.60 22.70 -10.65
C GLN A 287 22.89 21.99 -10.18
N ASN A 288 22.89 21.41 -8.97
CA ASN A 288 24.09 20.85 -8.32
C ASN A 288 23.87 19.42 -7.84
N SER A 289 23.08 18.63 -8.57
CA SER A 289 22.78 17.25 -8.22
C SER A 289 24.00 16.35 -8.36
N ILE A 290 24.37 15.63 -7.30
CA ILE A 290 25.50 14.69 -7.28
C ILE A 290 24.96 13.28 -7.46
N ALA A 291 25.42 12.55 -8.48
CA ALA A 291 25.02 11.16 -8.67
C ALA A 291 25.42 10.29 -7.46
N ILE A 292 24.48 9.49 -6.96
CA ILE A 292 24.69 8.59 -5.82
C ILE A 292 24.91 7.16 -6.32
N ASN A 293 26.00 6.55 -5.88
CA ASN A 293 26.23 5.12 -6.05
C ASN A 293 25.63 4.34 -4.87
N GLU A 294 24.47 3.75 -5.08
CA GLU A 294 23.71 3.02 -4.04
C GLU A 294 24.51 1.89 -3.38
N SER A 295 25.50 1.30 -4.06
CA SER A 295 26.36 0.26 -3.48
C SER A 295 27.15 0.73 -2.25
N MET A 296 27.30 2.04 -2.06
CA MET A 296 27.93 2.62 -0.87
C MET A 296 27.12 2.37 0.41
N TRP A 297 25.82 2.12 0.29
CA TRP A 297 24.96 1.78 1.43
C TRP A 297 24.90 0.30 1.75
N LYS A 298 25.55 -0.57 0.96
CA LYS A 298 25.47 -2.03 1.13
C LYS A 298 25.83 -2.48 2.54
N SER A 299 26.94 -2.00 3.10
CA SER A 299 27.37 -2.39 4.44
C SER A 299 26.40 -1.90 5.52
N LEU A 300 25.80 -0.73 5.33
CA LEU A 300 24.80 -0.18 6.25
C LEU A 300 23.52 -1.00 6.20
N ALA A 301 23.04 -1.34 5.00
CA ALA A 301 21.87 -2.19 4.80
C ALA A 301 22.04 -3.58 5.43
N GLU A 302 23.19 -4.23 5.21
CA GLU A 302 23.50 -5.52 5.82
C GLU A 302 23.51 -5.43 7.36
N SER A 303 24.06 -4.34 7.92
CA SER A 303 24.07 -4.09 9.36
C SER A 303 22.66 -3.92 9.94
N LYS A 304 21.80 -3.11 9.29
CA LYS A 304 20.43 -2.87 9.77
C LYS A 304 19.57 -4.14 9.66
N ILE A 305 19.72 -4.93 8.59
CA ILE A 305 19.04 -6.23 8.46
C ILE A 305 19.48 -7.18 9.58
N LYS A 306 20.79 -7.34 9.84
CA LYS A 306 21.29 -8.20 10.92
C LYS A 306 20.79 -7.76 12.30
N GLN A 307 20.69 -6.45 12.54
CA GLN A 307 20.11 -5.91 13.76
C GLN A 307 18.64 -6.32 13.88
N ALA A 308 17.83 -6.13 12.84
CA ALA A 308 16.43 -6.55 12.83
C ALA A 308 16.25 -8.07 13.05
N GLU A 309 17.07 -8.90 12.41
CA GLU A 309 17.05 -10.37 12.58
C GLU A 309 17.43 -10.81 14.00
N SER A 310 18.29 -10.04 14.68
CA SER A 310 18.70 -10.35 16.05
C SER A 310 17.62 -10.03 17.09
N MET A 311 16.56 -9.33 16.69
CA MET A 311 15.45 -8.98 17.55
C MET A 311 14.41 -10.11 17.59
N ASN A 312 13.83 -10.35 18.75
CA ASN A 312 12.74 -11.32 18.91
C ASN A 312 11.41 -10.73 18.39
N ILE A 313 11.32 -10.57 17.07
CA ILE A 313 10.13 -10.05 16.39
C ILE A 313 9.05 -11.14 16.37
N THR A 314 8.00 -10.96 17.17
CA THR A 314 6.92 -11.94 17.32
C THR A 314 5.71 -11.66 16.44
N PHE A 315 5.53 -10.41 16.01
CA PHE A 315 4.43 -10.02 15.12
C PHE A 315 4.79 -10.35 13.68
N GLU A 316 3.91 -11.12 13.02
CA GLU A 316 4.11 -11.60 11.65
C GLU A 316 4.36 -10.44 10.69
N ASP A 317 3.55 -9.37 10.75
CA ASP A 317 3.70 -8.19 9.90
C ASP A 317 5.11 -7.60 9.95
N TRP A 318 5.68 -7.42 11.15
CA TRP A 318 7.04 -6.89 11.31
C TRP A 318 8.10 -7.85 10.77
N ALA A 319 7.90 -9.16 10.92
CA ALA A 319 8.79 -10.16 10.36
C ALA A 319 8.76 -10.14 8.82
N GLU A 320 7.59 -9.89 8.21
CA GLU A 320 7.48 -9.76 6.75
C GLU A 320 8.33 -8.60 6.21
N HIS A 321 8.46 -7.50 6.97
CA HIS A 321 9.33 -6.38 6.60
C HIS A 321 10.82 -6.73 6.67
N VAL A 322 11.24 -7.62 7.59
CA VAL A 322 12.62 -8.13 7.61
C VAL A 322 12.89 -8.99 6.36
N ASP A 323 11.94 -9.84 5.98
CA ASP A 323 12.07 -10.66 4.77
C ASP A 323 12.09 -9.81 3.50
N ASN A 324 11.27 -8.75 3.44
CA ASN A 324 11.29 -7.83 2.30
C ASN A 324 12.59 -7.00 2.27
N ALA A 325 13.14 -6.59 3.41
CA ALA A 325 14.44 -5.94 3.48
C ALA A 325 15.56 -6.80 2.86
N LYS A 326 15.56 -8.11 3.14
CA LYS A 326 16.50 -9.07 2.53
C LYS A 326 16.31 -9.16 1.02
N ALA A 327 15.07 -9.30 0.56
CA ALA A 327 14.77 -9.36 -0.87
C ALA A 327 15.20 -8.08 -1.62
N LEU A 328 14.99 -6.91 -1.02
CA LEU A 328 15.46 -5.63 -1.55
C LEU A 328 17.00 -5.55 -1.58
N PHE A 329 17.67 -6.03 -0.54
CA PHE A 329 19.13 -6.10 -0.48
C PHE A 329 19.72 -6.97 -1.60
N GLU A 330 19.15 -8.15 -1.85
CA GLU A 330 19.58 -9.06 -2.91
C GLU A 330 19.44 -8.43 -4.31
N ARG A 331 18.45 -7.54 -4.48
CA ARG A 331 18.21 -6.79 -5.72
C ARG A 331 19.05 -5.52 -5.84
N GLY A 332 19.93 -5.22 -4.88
CA GLY A 332 20.77 -4.03 -4.88
C GLY A 332 20.05 -2.73 -4.48
N LYS A 333 18.82 -2.82 -3.97
CA LYS A 333 18.00 -1.68 -3.50
C LYS A 333 18.32 -1.39 -2.03
N TYR A 334 19.59 -1.05 -1.77
CA TYR A 334 20.13 -0.96 -0.41
C TYR A 334 19.46 0.11 0.45
N GLY A 335 19.07 1.26 -0.13
CA GLY A 335 18.37 2.30 0.63
C GLY A 335 17.00 1.84 1.11
N ALA A 336 16.25 1.16 0.23
CA ALA A 336 14.94 0.62 0.56
C ALA A 336 15.03 -0.50 1.61
N ALA A 337 16.04 -1.36 1.49
CA ALA A 337 16.32 -2.40 2.49
C ALA A 337 16.62 -1.81 3.89
N ILE A 338 17.34 -0.68 3.96
CA ILE A 338 17.59 0.05 5.22
C ILE A 338 16.27 0.51 5.83
N TYR A 339 15.42 1.19 5.05
CA TYR A 339 14.16 1.72 5.56
C TYR A 339 13.24 0.62 6.09
N ASP A 340 13.14 -0.50 5.39
CA ASP A 340 12.26 -1.59 5.78
C ASP A 340 12.76 -2.35 7.01
N ALA A 341 14.08 -2.55 7.13
CA ALA A 341 14.67 -3.09 8.35
C ALA A 341 14.45 -2.15 9.55
N VAL A 342 14.65 -0.84 9.36
CA VAL A 342 14.39 0.17 10.41
C VAL A 342 12.92 0.16 10.83
N PHE A 343 11.99 0.03 9.87
CA PHE A 343 10.56 -0.09 10.19
C PHE A 343 10.28 -1.29 11.11
N ALA A 344 10.75 -2.49 10.74
CA ALA A 344 10.55 -3.70 11.53
C ALA A 344 11.11 -3.57 12.96
N MET A 345 12.32 -3.01 13.08
CA MET A 345 12.97 -2.78 14.38
C MET A 345 12.16 -1.81 15.26
N GLU A 346 11.77 -0.68 14.70
CA GLU A 346 11.13 0.39 15.45
C GLU A 346 9.71 0.03 15.87
N MET A 347 8.96 -0.66 15.01
CA MET A 347 7.61 -1.11 15.36
C MET A 347 7.65 -2.17 16.47
N ASN A 348 8.56 -3.14 16.37
CA ASN A 348 8.71 -4.15 17.42
C ASN A 348 9.09 -3.52 18.77
N LEU A 349 10.05 -2.59 18.79
CA LEU A 349 10.45 -1.95 20.04
C LEU A 349 9.37 -1.02 20.59
N ALA A 350 8.61 -0.33 19.72
CA ALA A 350 7.49 0.48 20.17
C ALA A 350 6.37 -0.39 20.79
N ASP A 351 6.13 -1.59 20.26
CA ASP A 351 5.20 -2.56 20.86
C ASP A 351 5.69 -3.05 22.23
N MET A 352 6.99 -3.30 22.37
CA MET A 352 7.60 -3.64 23.65
C MET A 352 7.46 -2.49 24.66
N ASP A 353 7.67 -1.24 24.24
CA ASP A 353 7.45 -0.07 25.10
C ASP A 353 5.98 0.06 25.49
N ILE A 354 5.04 -0.14 24.55
CA ILE A 354 3.60 -0.08 24.81
C ILE A 354 3.16 -1.13 25.84
N ALA A 355 3.71 -2.35 25.74
CA ALA A 355 3.40 -3.41 26.69
C ALA A 355 3.96 -3.16 28.10
N ASN A 356 5.04 -2.38 28.23
CA ASN A 356 5.79 -2.27 29.48
C ASN A 356 5.72 -0.88 30.17
N LYS A 357 5.26 0.18 29.50
CA LYS A 357 5.44 1.57 29.95
C LYS A 357 4.21 2.47 29.83
N GLU A 358 3.01 1.92 30.02
CA GLU A 358 1.71 2.55 29.71
C GLU A 358 1.60 4.03 30.14
N ASP A 359 1.97 4.37 31.38
CA ASP A 359 1.82 5.74 31.93
C ASP A 359 2.77 6.80 31.32
N THR A 360 3.83 6.39 30.64
CA THR A 360 4.89 7.32 30.16
C THR A 360 4.86 7.58 28.66
N LEU A 361 4.08 6.81 27.89
CA LEU A 361 4.10 6.86 26.43
C LEU A 361 3.51 8.14 25.87
N ILE A 362 2.42 8.62 26.49
CA ILE A 362 1.75 9.84 26.04
C ILE A 362 2.65 11.07 26.23
N PRO A 363 3.24 11.31 27.43
CA PRO A 363 4.21 12.38 27.60
C PRO A 363 5.40 12.28 26.62
N LEU A 364 5.87 11.06 26.34
CA LEU A 364 6.97 10.85 25.41
C LEU A 364 6.56 11.18 23.97
N ALA A 365 5.37 10.77 23.53
CA ALA A 365 4.83 11.14 22.22
C ALA A 365 4.64 12.65 22.07
N GLU A 366 4.16 13.33 23.13
CA GLU A 366 4.03 14.79 23.17
C GLU A 366 5.40 15.48 23.03
N GLN A 367 6.42 14.97 23.71
CA GLN A 367 7.80 15.45 23.55
C GLN A 367 8.31 15.23 22.12
N MET A 368 8.11 14.04 21.57
CA MET A 368 8.58 13.71 20.22
C MET A 368 7.89 14.52 19.13
N ASN A 369 6.63 14.92 19.32
CA ASN A 369 5.90 15.79 18.40
C ASN A 369 6.56 17.18 18.25
N LEU A 370 7.31 17.63 19.27
CA LEU A 370 8.03 18.92 19.26
C LEU A 370 9.42 18.82 18.62
N GLU A 371 9.90 17.61 18.31
CA GLU A 371 11.20 17.42 17.68
C GLU A 371 11.13 17.74 16.17
N ASN A 372 12.21 18.30 15.63
CA ASN A 372 12.35 18.50 14.19
C ASN A 372 12.87 17.22 13.50
N ARG A 373 12.66 17.15 12.17
CA ARG A 373 13.18 16.10 11.28
C ARG A 373 13.85 16.74 10.06
N THR A 374 14.91 16.14 9.54
CA THR A 374 15.68 16.68 8.40
C THR A 374 15.37 15.98 7.10
N SER A 375 15.22 14.66 7.12
CA SER A 375 14.82 13.81 5.99
C SER A 375 13.37 14.04 5.57
N ILE A 376 13.11 13.81 4.28
CA ILE A 376 11.78 13.85 3.68
C ILE A 376 10.85 12.84 4.38
N TRP A 377 11.28 11.58 4.51
CA TRP A 377 10.44 10.55 5.12
C TRP A 377 10.25 10.74 6.63
N GLY A 378 11.27 11.21 7.34
CA GLY A 378 11.14 11.59 8.75
C GLY A 378 10.07 12.66 8.93
N LYS A 379 10.09 13.72 8.11
CA LYS A 379 9.06 14.78 8.12
C LYS A 379 7.67 14.25 7.76
N ILE A 380 7.56 13.44 6.70
CA ILE A 380 6.28 12.86 6.24
C ILE A 380 5.64 12.02 7.35
N TYR A 381 6.37 11.08 7.95
CA TYR A 381 5.86 10.25 9.05
C TYR A 381 5.60 11.06 10.33
N HIS A 382 6.38 12.13 10.59
CA HIS A 382 6.09 13.04 11.69
C HIS A 382 4.72 13.69 11.57
N THR A 383 4.30 14.09 10.35
CA THR A 383 2.95 14.64 10.13
C THR A 383 1.85 13.64 10.50
N GLN A 384 2.04 12.34 10.22
CA GLN A 384 1.11 11.29 10.63
C GLN A 384 1.04 11.14 12.15
N GLY A 385 2.19 11.18 12.84
CA GLY A 385 2.23 11.16 14.30
C GLY A 385 1.47 12.35 14.89
N ALA A 386 1.66 13.55 14.35
CA ALA A 386 0.98 14.77 14.78
C ALA A 386 -0.55 14.71 14.59
N PHE A 387 -1.03 14.07 13.51
CA PHE A 387 -2.45 13.82 13.30
C PHE A 387 -3.02 12.87 14.37
N LEU A 388 -2.36 11.73 14.58
CA LEU A 388 -2.79 10.71 15.54
C LEU A 388 -2.83 11.22 16.99
N MET A 389 -1.95 12.16 17.34
CA MET A 389 -1.98 12.83 18.66
C MET A 389 -3.26 13.62 18.92
N GLN A 390 -3.90 14.14 17.86
CA GLN A 390 -5.06 15.02 17.97
C GLN A 390 -6.38 14.26 17.82
N GLU A 391 -6.44 13.27 16.93
CA GLU A 391 -7.71 12.63 16.55
C GLU A 391 -7.99 11.32 17.31
N GLY A 392 -6.99 10.46 17.54
CA GLY A 392 -7.27 9.07 17.91
C GLY A 392 -7.50 8.80 19.41
N GLY A 393 -7.69 9.83 20.23
CA GLY A 393 -7.81 9.68 21.68
C GLY A 393 -6.60 8.98 22.31
N GLU A 394 -6.80 8.20 23.38
CA GLU A 394 -5.68 7.53 24.07
C GLU A 394 -4.98 6.48 23.19
N GLY A 395 -5.74 5.67 22.46
CA GLY A 395 -5.19 4.68 21.51
C GLY A 395 -4.45 5.32 20.34
N GLY A 396 -4.95 6.47 19.86
CA GLY A 396 -4.29 7.30 18.86
C GLY A 396 -2.94 7.83 19.33
N LYS A 397 -2.87 8.34 20.56
CA LYS A 397 -1.60 8.82 21.13
C LYS A 397 -0.56 7.70 21.29
N ARG A 398 -0.97 6.47 21.64
CA ARG A 398 -0.07 5.30 21.64
C ARG A 398 0.42 4.98 20.23
N SER A 399 -0.46 5.08 19.23
CA SER A 399 -0.08 4.89 17.83
C SER A 399 0.84 6.00 17.33
N ALA A 400 0.62 7.25 17.77
CA ALA A 400 1.49 8.38 17.47
C ALA A 400 2.90 8.16 18.01
N TYR A 401 3.06 7.60 19.22
CA TYR A 401 4.37 7.21 19.75
C TYR A 401 5.13 6.27 18.80
N ARG A 402 4.48 5.20 18.32
CA ARG A 402 5.09 4.27 17.34
C ARG A 402 5.59 5.02 16.11
N ILE A 403 4.73 5.88 15.55
CA ILE A 403 5.03 6.62 14.33
C ILE A 403 6.16 7.65 14.55
N PHE A 404 6.18 8.36 15.68
CA PHE A 404 7.27 9.29 15.98
C PHE A 404 8.62 8.60 16.18
N ARG A 405 8.63 7.42 16.82
CA ARG A 405 9.83 6.57 16.93
C ARG A 405 10.38 6.23 15.56
N TYR A 406 9.51 5.70 14.71
CA TYR A 406 9.89 5.34 13.35
C TYR A 406 10.36 6.56 12.54
N ALA A 407 9.64 7.68 12.62
CA ALA A 407 10.01 8.94 11.98
C ALA A 407 11.41 9.43 12.40
N LYS A 408 11.79 9.28 13.68
CA LYS A 408 13.12 9.63 14.19
C LYS A 408 14.22 8.68 13.69
N ALA A 409 13.91 7.39 13.65
CA ALA A 409 14.87 6.37 13.23
C ALA A 409 15.15 6.44 11.72
N ILE A 410 14.13 6.66 10.90
CA ILE A 410 14.30 6.83 9.45
C ILE A 410 15.07 8.11 9.12
N ASP A 411 14.87 9.18 9.91
CA ASP A 411 15.66 10.41 9.85
C ASP A 411 17.15 10.11 10.08
N SER A 412 17.45 9.42 11.17
CA SER A 412 18.82 9.04 11.53
C SER A 412 19.46 8.14 10.47
N ALA A 413 18.75 7.13 9.99
CA ALA A 413 19.24 6.24 8.93
C ALA A 413 19.50 6.98 7.62
N THR A 414 18.69 8.00 7.32
CA THR A 414 18.88 8.84 6.13
C THR A 414 20.14 9.71 6.23
N GLU A 415 20.41 10.27 7.41
CA GLU A 415 21.66 11.01 7.64
C GLU A 415 22.89 10.08 7.57
N GLU A 416 22.81 8.85 8.08
CA GLU A 416 23.86 7.83 7.88
C GLU A 416 24.09 7.54 6.38
N MET A 417 23.02 7.42 5.58
CA MET A 417 23.12 7.24 4.13
C MET A 417 23.76 8.43 3.42
N LYS A 418 23.39 9.67 3.79
CA LYS A 418 23.98 10.90 3.25
C LYS A 418 25.47 10.99 3.55
N ALA A 419 25.86 10.71 4.78
CA ALA A 419 27.26 10.74 5.23
C ALA A 419 28.14 9.73 4.48
N LEU A 420 27.56 8.60 4.07
CA LEU A 420 28.27 7.64 3.23
C LEU A 420 28.33 8.13 1.78
N ALA A 421 27.20 8.54 1.18
CA ALA A 421 27.06 8.77 -0.26
C ALA A 421 27.61 10.10 -0.77
N LEU A 422 27.67 11.13 0.07
CA LEU A 422 28.04 12.47 -0.33
C LEU A 422 29.47 12.79 0.11
N PRO A 423 30.28 13.46 -0.72
CA PRO A 423 31.62 13.89 -0.32
C PRO A 423 31.52 14.78 0.91
N SER A 424 32.45 14.61 1.85
CA SER A 424 32.50 15.51 3.00
C SER A 424 32.81 16.94 2.53
N ALA A 425 32.37 17.95 3.29
CA ALA A 425 32.69 19.34 2.96
C ALA A 425 34.22 19.57 2.86
N GLU A 426 35.01 18.81 3.62
CA GLU A 426 36.47 18.82 3.60
C GLU A 426 37.04 18.26 2.29
N ASP A 427 36.41 17.24 1.69
CA ASP A 427 36.83 16.67 0.40
C ASP A 427 36.66 17.68 -0.75
N VAL A 428 35.63 18.53 -0.67
CA VAL A 428 35.36 19.57 -1.68
C VAL A 428 36.36 20.73 -1.56
N GLU A 429 36.79 21.07 -0.35
CA GLU A 429 37.72 22.18 -0.12
C GLU A 429 39.17 21.81 -0.49
N GLN A 430 39.58 20.56 -0.30
CA GLN A 430 40.90 20.06 -0.73
C GLN A 430 41.03 19.92 -2.26
N THR A 431 39.91 19.73 -2.97
CA THR A 431 39.93 19.67 -4.44
C THR A 431 39.91 21.05 -5.10
N SER A 432 39.43 22.10 -4.43
CA SER A 432 39.40 23.46 -4.98
C SER A 432 40.73 24.24 -4.80
N THR A 433 41.59 23.82 -3.86
CA THR A 433 42.83 24.53 -3.50
C THR A 433 44.08 24.05 -4.24
N LYS A 434 43.97 23.06 -5.14
CA LYS A 434 45.09 22.67 -5.99
C LYS A 434 45.24 23.72 -7.12
N PRO A 435 46.30 24.55 -7.12
CA PRO A 435 46.49 25.55 -8.17
C PRO A 435 46.52 24.85 -9.52
N SER A 436 45.62 25.27 -10.41
CA SER A 436 45.63 24.92 -11.82
C SER A 436 47.05 25.09 -12.35
N LYS A 437 47.74 23.97 -12.60
CA LYS A 437 48.99 23.99 -13.35
C LYS A 437 48.62 24.50 -14.75
N SER A 438 49.16 25.66 -15.07
CA SER A 438 49.00 26.37 -16.34
C SER A 438 48.99 25.42 -17.55
N GLU A 439 47.98 25.61 -18.39
CA GLU A 439 47.78 24.98 -19.70
C GLU A 439 48.95 25.28 -20.67
N ASP A 440 50.03 24.51 -20.60
CA ASP A 440 51.08 24.56 -21.63
C ASP A 440 51.56 23.19 -22.14
N ASP A 441 50.83 22.10 -21.82
CA ASP A 441 51.27 20.73 -22.20
C ASP A 441 50.22 19.92 -23.00
N THR A 442 49.18 20.57 -23.51
CA THR A 442 48.09 19.90 -24.24
C THR A 442 48.50 19.50 -25.68
N PHE A 443 49.56 20.08 -26.23
CA PHE A 443 50.02 19.77 -27.60
C PHE A 443 50.85 18.47 -27.70
N GLY A 444 51.45 18.01 -26.60
CA GLY A 444 52.25 16.76 -26.58
C GLY A 444 51.42 15.47 -26.59
N TYR A 445 50.19 15.52 -26.09
CA TYR A 445 49.34 14.32 -25.94
C TYR A 445 48.62 13.93 -27.23
N ILE A 446 48.34 14.90 -28.12
CA ILE A 446 47.63 14.67 -29.39
C ILE A 446 48.53 13.96 -30.44
N LEU A 447 49.85 14.13 -30.37
CA LEU A 447 50.79 13.49 -31.31
C LEU A 447 51.12 12.03 -30.97
N LYS A 448 50.97 11.59 -29.71
CA LYS A 448 51.25 10.19 -29.31
C LYS A 448 50.12 9.20 -29.64
N ASN A 449 48.89 9.66 -29.90
CA ASN A 449 47.72 8.78 -30.07
C ASN A 449 47.29 8.50 -31.52
N LYS A 450 48.00 9.01 -32.54
CA LYS A 450 47.68 8.69 -33.95
C LYS A 450 47.80 7.19 -34.30
N LYS A 451 48.71 6.45 -33.64
CA LYS A 451 48.82 4.99 -33.83
C LYS A 451 47.66 4.22 -33.22
N LEU A 452 47.05 4.73 -32.15
CA LEU A 452 45.91 4.09 -31.49
C LEU A 452 44.63 4.25 -32.32
N PHE A 453 44.42 5.43 -32.91
CA PHE A 453 43.28 5.68 -33.80
C PHE A 453 43.34 4.88 -35.12
N LEU A 454 44.54 4.68 -35.69
CA LEU A 454 44.71 3.84 -36.88
C LEU A 454 44.41 2.35 -36.59
N MET A 455 44.76 1.84 -35.40
CA MET A 455 44.41 0.47 -35.01
C MET A 455 42.92 0.29 -34.73
N ALA A 456 42.28 1.26 -34.07
CA ALA A 456 40.83 1.21 -33.83
C ALA A 456 40.03 1.22 -35.15
N GLY A 457 40.45 2.02 -36.14
CA GLY A 457 39.82 2.05 -37.46
C GLY A 457 39.94 0.72 -38.22
N ALA A 458 41.07 0.02 -38.12
CA ALA A 458 41.27 -1.28 -38.76
C ALA A 458 40.39 -2.40 -38.16
N ILE A 459 40.19 -2.39 -36.83
CA ILE A 459 39.32 -3.37 -36.15
C ILE A 459 37.86 -3.20 -36.55
N VAL A 460 37.39 -1.95 -36.66
CA VAL A 460 36.02 -1.66 -37.10
C VAL A 460 35.78 -2.11 -38.54
N LEU A 461 36.74 -1.87 -39.45
CA LEU A 461 36.64 -2.32 -40.84
C LEU A 461 36.62 -3.85 -40.98
N LEU A 462 37.43 -4.56 -40.17
CA LEU A 462 37.41 -6.03 -40.13
C LEU A 462 36.08 -6.57 -39.56
N GLY A 463 35.51 -5.92 -38.55
CA GLY A 463 34.20 -6.27 -38.00
C GLY A 463 33.08 -6.12 -39.04
N ILE A 464 33.07 -5.02 -39.79
CA ILE A 464 32.08 -4.78 -40.85
C ILE A 464 32.21 -5.83 -41.97
N ALA A 465 33.44 -6.16 -42.39
CA ALA A 465 33.68 -7.19 -43.41
C ALA A 465 33.20 -8.58 -42.94
N ALA A 466 33.39 -8.93 -41.66
CA ALA A 466 32.90 -10.19 -41.08
C ALA A 466 31.37 -10.26 -41.04
N VAL A 467 30.68 -9.17 -40.70
CA VAL A 467 29.22 -9.11 -40.70
C VAL A 467 28.66 -9.25 -42.11
N VAL A 468 29.24 -8.56 -43.10
CA VAL A 468 28.83 -8.68 -44.51
C VAL A 468 29.06 -10.10 -45.03
N TYR A 469 30.18 -10.74 -44.67
CA TYR A 469 30.45 -12.13 -45.04
C TYR A 469 29.45 -13.12 -44.41
N LEU A 470 29.09 -12.93 -43.13
CA LEU A 470 28.11 -13.76 -42.44
C LEU A 470 26.69 -13.59 -43.01
N MET A 471 26.30 -12.35 -43.36
CA MET A 471 25.02 -12.08 -44.01
C MET A 471 24.94 -12.72 -45.40
N GLY A 472 26.04 -12.71 -46.17
CA GLY A 472 26.10 -13.38 -47.47
C GLY A 472 25.97 -14.91 -47.40
N LYS A 473 26.35 -15.53 -46.27
CA LYS A 473 26.29 -16.99 -46.09
C LYS A 473 24.91 -17.49 -45.66
N ASN A 474 24.13 -16.68 -44.94
CA ASN A 474 22.80 -17.06 -44.45
C ASN A 474 21.67 -16.84 -45.46
N GLY A 475 21.90 -16.09 -46.54
CA GLY A 475 20.89 -15.81 -47.58
C GLY A 475 20.49 -17.01 -48.47
N LYS A 476 21.12 -18.19 -48.31
CA LYS A 476 20.82 -19.38 -49.14
C LYS A 476 19.99 -20.47 -48.45
N ALA A 477 19.59 -20.30 -47.19
CA ALA A 477 18.91 -21.37 -46.43
C ALA A 477 17.38 -21.21 -46.25
N SER A 478 16.77 -20.08 -46.62
CA SER A 478 15.35 -19.81 -46.34
C SER A 478 14.48 -19.86 -47.59
N ASN A 479 14.39 -21.03 -48.26
CA ASN A 479 13.38 -21.24 -49.31
C ASN A 479 12.82 -22.68 -49.40
N LYS A 480 12.76 -23.39 -48.26
CA LYS A 480 12.06 -24.67 -48.13
C LYS A 480 11.45 -24.81 -46.75
N LYS A 481 10.21 -24.33 -46.57
CA LYS A 481 9.17 -24.87 -45.67
C LYS A 481 8.05 -23.84 -45.50
N ALA A 482 7.17 -23.75 -46.50
CA ALA A 482 5.83 -23.24 -46.34
C ALA A 482 4.89 -24.25 -47.01
N GLY A 483 4.20 -25.03 -46.20
CA GLY A 483 3.26 -26.04 -46.65
C GLY A 483 2.89 -26.97 -45.50
N ILE A 484 1.58 -27.11 -45.28
CA ILE A 484 0.91 -28.06 -44.39
C ILE A 484 0.69 -27.50 -42.97
N PHE A 485 -0.50 -26.92 -42.72
CA PHE A 485 -1.55 -27.60 -41.95
C PHE A 485 -2.90 -26.89 -42.12
N ARG A 486 -3.89 -27.64 -42.58
CA ARG A 486 -5.31 -27.28 -42.70
C ARG A 486 -6.09 -28.50 -42.22
N LYS A 487 -6.62 -28.45 -41.01
CA LYS A 487 -7.87 -29.07 -40.56
C LYS A 487 -8.12 -28.70 -39.10
#